data_AF-A0A383BG12-F1
#
_entry.id   AF-A0A383BG12-F1
#
_cell.length_a   1.000
_cell.length_b   1.000
_cell.length_c   1.000
_cell.angle_alpha   90.00
_cell.angle_beta   90.00
_cell.angle_gamma   90.00
#
_symmetry.space_group_name_H-M   'P 1'
#
loop_
_entity.id
_entity.type
_entity.pdbx_description
1 polymer ?
#
loop_
_entity_poly.entity_id
_entity_poly.type
_entity_poly.pdbx_seq_one_letter_code
_entity_poly.pdbx_strand_id
1 'polypeptide(L)'
;PPDEPPLPESTRANLIEWVNHTLENVDIDRIPRDPGFLPPRRLNRYQYKYAIQDLFGIDVIPEDLFPADLIAEDSFDNNVATLSIDPLWFERALKAARATVNTVWSDSDILNSLLFIRPTPPFVEERALYVSTNEQARKLDMGDGDFTVLALVSGTRGNILLKSTPLEGFRHGSMQLSFDKQSITYQIGPERQIMIEDLDFDENNAHLIALNVQDHRASIFLDGRLLASVANFSKPDSDNNLFKVG
;
A
#
# COMPACT_ATOMS: atom_id res chain seq x y z
N PRO A 1 -30.65 14.00 43.59
CA PRO A 1 -31.06 15.36 43.13
C PRO A 1 -30.11 16.41 43.71
N PRO A 2 -29.88 17.56 43.05
CA PRO A 2 -28.96 18.59 43.56
C PRO A 2 -29.36 19.16 44.93
N ASP A 3 -30.65 19.09 45.24
CA ASP A 3 -31.26 19.71 46.43
C ASP A 3 -31.42 18.76 47.63
N GLU A 4 -30.94 17.51 47.51
CA GLU A 4 -30.99 16.55 48.61
C GLU A 4 -29.71 16.60 49.45
N PRO A 5 -29.81 16.47 50.79
CA PRO A 5 -28.63 16.39 51.63
C PRO A 5 -27.77 15.18 51.23
N PRO A 6 -26.43 15.30 51.29
CA PRO A 6 -25.55 14.19 50.96
C PRO A 6 -25.85 12.99 51.85
N LEU A 7 -25.73 11.78 51.29
CA LEU A 7 -25.89 10.54 52.05
C LEU A 7 -25.00 10.58 53.31
N PRO A 8 -25.55 10.23 54.49
CA PRO A 8 -24.76 10.12 55.71
C PRO A 8 -23.54 9.21 55.49
N GLU A 9 -22.38 9.57 56.04
CA GLU A 9 -21.13 8.83 55.81
C GLU A 9 -21.24 7.35 56.16
N SER A 10 -21.96 7.02 57.25
CA SER A 10 -22.21 5.64 57.66
C SER A 10 -23.04 4.86 56.63
N THR A 11 -24.08 5.48 56.06
CA THR A 11 -24.91 4.88 55.01
C THR A 11 -24.11 4.69 53.73
N ARG A 12 -23.27 5.67 53.37
CA ARG A 12 -22.39 5.57 52.20
C ARG A 12 -21.35 4.47 52.36
N ALA A 13 -20.73 4.35 53.55
CA ALA A 13 -19.76 3.30 53.85
C ALA A 13 -20.39 1.91 53.74
N ASN A 14 -21.57 1.72 54.34
CA ASN A 14 -22.31 0.46 54.26
C ASN A 14 -22.72 0.11 52.83
N LEU A 15 -23.13 1.10 52.03
CA LEU A 15 -23.45 0.89 50.62
C LEU A 15 -22.23 0.42 49.84
N ILE A 16 -21.08 1.07 50.04
CA ILE A 16 -19.82 0.70 49.38
C ILE A 16 -19.38 -0.70 49.79
N GLU A 17 -19.43 -1.00 51.08
CA GLU A 17 -19.10 -2.34 51.61
C GLU A 17 -20.01 -3.41 51.00
N TRP A 18 -21.32 -3.15 50.95
CA TRP A 18 -22.29 -4.06 50.34
C TRP A 18 -22.05 -4.26 48.84
N VAL A 19 -21.79 -3.18 48.08
CA VAL A 19 -21.47 -3.28 46.64
C VAL A 19 -20.20 -4.09 46.42
N ASN A 20 -19.12 -3.78 47.16
CA ASN A 20 -17.86 -4.52 47.05
C ASN A 20 -18.04 -5.99 47.40
N HIS A 21 -18.69 -6.29 48.53
CA HIS A 21 -18.96 -7.66 48.93
C HIS A 21 -19.80 -8.42 47.88
N THR A 22 -20.80 -7.75 47.30
CA THR A 22 -21.66 -8.36 46.27
C THR A 22 -20.88 -8.63 44.99
N LEU A 23 -20.01 -7.72 44.56
CA LEU A 23 -19.17 -7.88 43.35
C LEU A 23 -18.07 -8.95 43.54
N GLU A 24 -17.52 -9.08 44.75
CA GLU A 24 -16.47 -10.06 45.06
C GLU A 24 -17.03 -11.47 45.30
N ASN A 25 -18.29 -11.59 45.74
CA ASN A 25 -18.92 -12.86 46.10
C ASN A 25 -20.03 -13.26 45.13
N VAL A 26 -19.89 -12.88 43.86
CA VAL A 26 -20.81 -13.31 42.80
C VAL A 26 -20.71 -14.83 42.63
N ASP A 27 -21.81 -15.53 42.90
CA ASP A 27 -21.94 -16.97 42.65
C ASP A 27 -22.07 -17.22 41.14
N ILE A 28 -20.93 -17.49 40.49
CA ILE A 28 -20.83 -17.71 39.04
C ILE A 28 -21.70 -18.89 38.59
N ASP A 29 -21.91 -19.89 39.45
CA ASP A 29 -22.73 -21.06 39.13
C ASP A 29 -24.24 -20.76 39.15
N ARG A 30 -24.64 -19.63 39.75
CA ARG A 30 -26.02 -19.12 39.71
C ARG A 30 -26.28 -18.18 38.54
N ILE A 31 -25.24 -17.74 37.82
CA ILE A 31 -25.42 -16.91 36.63
C ILE A 31 -25.92 -17.81 35.50
N PRO A 32 -27.07 -17.50 34.86
CA PRO A 32 -27.49 -18.18 33.65
C PRO A 32 -26.36 -18.16 32.61
N ARG A 33 -25.85 -19.34 32.24
CA ARG A 33 -24.76 -19.45 31.26
C ARG A 33 -25.20 -19.09 29.85
N ASP A 34 -26.51 -19.15 29.60
CA ASP A 34 -27.12 -18.72 28.35
C ASP A 34 -27.85 -17.38 28.59
N PRO A 35 -27.30 -16.24 28.14
CA PRO A 35 -27.95 -14.94 28.23
C PRO A 35 -29.14 -14.81 27.27
N GLY A 36 -29.45 -15.85 26.49
CA GLY A 36 -30.49 -15.85 25.47
C GLY A 36 -29.99 -15.31 24.13
N PHE A 37 -30.92 -15.25 23.17
CA PHE A 37 -30.62 -14.78 21.83
C PHE A 37 -30.45 -13.25 21.80
N LEU A 38 -29.28 -12.78 21.41
CA LEU A 38 -29.00 -11.38 21.16
C LEU A 38 -28.99 -11.13 19.64
N PRO A 39 -29.98 -10.40 19.10
CA PRO A 39 -29.96 -10.05 17.68
C PRO A 39 -28.74 -9.17 17.35
N PRO A 40 -28.17 -9.30 16.14
CA PRO A 40 -27.11 -8.39 15.70
C PRO A 40 -27.66 -6.97 15.61
N ARG A 41 -26.92 -6.00 16.16
CA ARG A 41 -27.21 -4.57 16.05
C ARG A 41 -25.99 -3.83 15.51
N ARG A 42 -26.24 -2.68 14.88
CA ARG A 42 -25.17 -1.73 14.58
C ARG A 42 -24.77 -0.92 15.83
N LEU A 43 -23.65 -0.21 15.74
CA LEU A 43 -23.31 0.86 16.68
C LEU A 43 -24.26 2.05 16.46
N ASN A 44 -24.62 2.72 17.55
CA ASN A 44 -25.29 4.02 17.46
C ASN A 44 -24.29 5.09 16.99
N ARG A 45 -24.76 6.28 16.60
CA ARG A 45 -23.88 7.31 16.00
C ARG A 45 -22.73 7.74 16.92
N TYR A 46 -22.99 7.82 18.22
CA TYR A 46 -22.00 8.20 19.22
C TYR A 46 -21.00 7.08 19.46
N GLN A 47 -21.49 5.84 19.59
CA GLN A 47 -20.67 4.64 19.73
C GLN A 47 -19.74 4.47 18.53
N TYR A 48 -20.23 4.71 17.30
CA TYR A 48 -19.39 4.64 16.12
C TYR A 48 -18.29 5.71 16.15
N LYS A 49 -18.63 6.96 16.46
CA LYS A 49 -17.66 8.07 16.58
C LYS A 49 -16.60 7.76 17.63
N TYR A 50 -17.01 7.39 18.84
CA TYR A 50 -16.08 7.09 19.93
C TYR A 50 -15.26 5.83 19.68
N ALA A 51 -15.81 4.82 19.01
CA ALA A 51 -15.03 3.64 18.60
C ALA A 51 -13.89 4.03 17.63
N ILE A 52 -14.14 4.96 16.70
CA ILE A 52 -13.09 5.47 15.82
C ILE A 52 -12.04 6.26 16.60
N GLN A 53 -12.47 7.09 17.54
CA GLN A 53 -11.56 7.85 18.40
C GLN A 53 -10.71 6.92 19.28
N ASP A 54 -11.28 5.87 19.85
CA ASP A 54 -10.57 4.93 20.72
C ASP A 54 -9.61 4.03 19.93
N LEU A 55 -10.02 3.58 18.74
CA LEU A 55 -9.21 2.68 17.92
C LEU A 55 -8.06 3.40 17.22
N PHE A 56 -8.27 4.62 16.77
CA PHE A 56 -7.34 5.33 15.89
C PHE A 56 -6.81 6.65 16.46
N GLY A 57 -7.34 7.12 17.59
CA GLY A 57 -6.93 8.38 18.21
C GLY A 57 -7.39 9.63 17.46
N ILE A 58 -8.37 9.52 16.55
CA ILE A 58 -8.78 10.62 15.66
C ILE A 58 -10.26 10.99 15.82
N ASP A 59 -10.55 12.30 15.68
CA ASP A 59 -11.90 12.83 15.62
C ASP A 59 -12.19 13.39 14.21
N VAL A 60 -12.55 12.49 13.29
CA VAL A 60 -12.79 12.81 11.87
C VAL A 60 -14.24 12.67 11.44
N ILE A 61 -15.12 12.32 12.37
CA ILE A 61 -16.53 12.02 12.10
C ILE A 61 -17.39 13.19 12.59
N PRO A 62 -17.99 13.97 11.69
CA PRO A 62 -18.95 15.00 12.05
C PRO A 62 -20.16 14.39 12.78
N GLU A 63 -20.68 15.11 13.77
CA GLU A 63 -21.82 14.65 14.58
C GLU A 63 -23.11 14.48 13.77
N ASP A 64 -23.24 15.23 12.67
CA ASP A 64 -24.37 15.23 11.75
C ASP A 64 -24.20 14.25 10.58
N LEU A 65 -23.10 13.51 10.52
CA LEU A 65 -22.85 12.57 9.42
C LEU A 65 -23.87 11.43 9.41
N PHE A 66 -24.27 10.96 10.60
CA PHE A 66 -25.25 9.89 10.76
C PHE A 66 -26.65 10.46 11.01
N PRO A 67 -27.69 9.81 10.48
CA PRO A 67 -29.06 10.14 10.85
C PRO A 67 -29.29 9.90 12.34
N ALA A 68 -30.35 10.52 12.89
CA ALA A 68 -30.72 10.29 14.28
C ALA A 68 -31.14 8.83 14.52
N ASP A 69 -30.60 8.22 15.56
CA ASP A 69 -30.98 6.88 16.00
C ASP A 69 -32.41 6.87 16.54
N LEU A 70 -33.15 5.80 16.25
CA LEU A 70 -34.49 5.59 16.79
C LEU A 70 -34.40 5.22 18.26
N ILE A 71 -35.06 6.02 19.10
CA ILE A 71 -35.18 5.79 20.54
C ILE A 71 -36.64 5.45 20.80
N ALA A 72 -36.89 4.24 21.32
CA ALA A 72 -38.22 3.88 21.79
C ALA A 72 -38.57 4.67 23.05
N GLU A 73 -39.86 4.90 23.29
CA GLU A 73 -40.35 5.54 24.52
C GLU A 73 -39.78 4.82 25.75
N ASP A 74 -39.24 5.58 26.71
CA ASP A 74 -38.54 5.09 27.91
C ASP A 74 -37.36 4.13 27.65
N SER A 75 -36.71 4.24 26.48
CA SER A 75 -35.57 3.40 26.11
C SER A 75 -34.27 4.17 25.90
N PHE A 76 -33.16 3.45 25.98
CA PHE A 76 -31.83 3.99 25.71
C PHE A 76 -31.52 3.94 24.20
N ASP A 77 -30.62 4.80 23.76
CA ASP A 77 -30.14 4.90 22.38
C ASP A 77 -29.23 3.73 21.94
N ASN A 78 -28.97 2.77 22.84
CA ASN A 78 -28.21 1.55 22.58
C ASN A 78 -29.10 0.30 22.44
N ASN A 79 -30.41 0.48 22.37
CA ASN A 79 -31.37 -0.61 22.31
C ASN A 79 -31.20 -1.45 21.03
N VAL A 80 -31.01 -2.76 21.21
CA VAL A 80 -30.84 -3.73 20.13
C VAL A 80 -32.06 -3.79 19.21
N ALA A 81 -33.26 -3.57 19.75
CA ALA A 81 -34.51 -3.64 18.98
C ALA A 81 -34.69 -2.47 17.99
N THR A 82 -33.99 -1.35 18.19
CA THR A 82 -34.15 -0.14 17.36
C THR A 82 -32.95 0.13 16.46
N LEU A 83 -31.80 -0.50 16.71
CA LEU A 83 -30.56 -0.31 15.96
C LEU A 83 -30.41 -1.29 14.79
N SER A 84 -31.33 -1.21 13.83
CA SER A 84 -31.24 -1.88 12.53
C SER A 84 -30.34 -1.12 11.54
N ILE A 85 -29.82 -1.82 10.53
CA ILE A 85 -29.05 -1.20 9.43
C ILE A 85 -30.02 -0.74 8.35
N ASP A 86 -30.18 0.58 8.23
CA ASP A 86 -30.91 1.20 7.13
C ASP A 86 -29.96 1.58 5.98
N PRO A 87 -30.42 1.60 4.71
CA PRO A 87 -29.56 1.93 3.56
C PRO A 87 -28.83 3.26 3.70
N LEU A 88 -29.51 4.30 4.21
CA LEU A 88 -28.90 5.61 4.46
C LEU A 88 -27.80 5.52 5.50
N TRP A 89 -28.03 4.79 6.60
CA TRP A 89 -27.02 4.62 7.64
C TRP A 89 -25.78 3.92 7.10
N PHE A 90 -25.98 2.86 6.30
CA PHE A 90 -24.89 2.11 5.67
C PHE A 90 -24.04 2.98 4.74
N GLU A 91 -24.67 3.81 3.91
CA GLU A 91 -23.97 4.76 3.04
C GLU A 91 -23.11 5.74 3.85
N ARG A 92 -23.65 6.29 4.95
CA ARG A 92 -22.91 7.19 5.85
C ARG A 92 -21.77 6.47 6.56
N ALA A 93 -21.96 5.22 6.97
CA ALA A 93 -20.92 4.40 7.58
C ALA A 93 -19.77 4.12 6.60
N LEU A 94 -20.05 3.84 5.32
CA LEU A 94 -19.01 3.67 4.31
C LEU A 94 -18.22 4.97 4.07
N LYS A 95 -18.91 6.12 4.05
CA LYS A 95 -18.27 7.42 3.93
C LYS A 95 -17.38 7.73 5.15
N ALA A 96 -17.87 7.44 6.35
CA ALA A 96 -17.12 7.57 7.59
C ALA A 96 -15.86 6.70 7.57
N ALA A 97 -16.02 5.40 7.26
CA ALA A 97 -14.91 4.45 7.16
C ALA A 97 -13.85 4.91 6.15
N ARG A 98 -14.24 5.42 4.98
CA ARG A 98 -13.30 5.96 3.99
C ARG A 98 -12.57 7.18 4.52
N ALA A 99 -13.26 8.11 5.20
CA ALA A 99 -12.62 9.27 5.82
C ALA A 99 -11.62 8.87 6.91
N THR A 100 -11.98 7.91 7.76
CA THR A 100 -11.09 7.31 8.76
C THR A 100 -9.84 6.72 8.11
N VAL A 101 -10.01 5.82 7.14
CA VAL A 101 -8.88 5.16 6.46
C VAL A 101 -7.96 6.19 5.81
N ASN A 102 -8.52 7.16 5.09
CA ASN A 102 -7.71 8.21 4.44
C ASN A 102 -6.91 9.05 5.45
N THR A 103 -7.51 9.37 6.60
CA THR A 103 -6.83 10.14 7.65
C THR A 103 -5.69 9.32 8.24
N VAL A 104 -5.97 8.07 8.63
CA VAL A 104 -4.96 7.16 9.18
C VAL A 104 -3.81 6.91 8.20
N TRP A 105 -4.10 6.76 6.90
CA TRP A 105 -3.08 6.51 5.89
C TRP A 105 -2.21 7.73 5.57
N SER A 106 -2.75 8.93 5.78
CA SER A 106 -2.05 10.19 5.49
C SER A 106 -1.17 10.64 6.65
N ASP A 107 -1.42 10.14 7.85
CA ASP A 107 -0.64 10.45 9.05
C ASP A 107 0.30 9.28 9.37
N SER A 108 1.59 9.48 9.10
CA SER A 108 2.61 8.47 9.36
C SER A 108 2.76 8.11 10.83
N ASP A 109 2.50 9.03 11.75
CA ASP A 109 2.66 8.81 13.18
C ASP A 109 1.53 7.91 13.70
N ILE A 110 0.29 8.19 13.27
CA ILE A 110 -0.86 7.34 13.57
C ILE A 110 -0.69 5.95 12.95
N LEU A 111 -0.35 5.87 11.67
CA LEU A 111 -0.13 4.60 10.98
C LEU A 111 0.94 3.74 11.68
N ASN A 112 2.03 4.37 12.13
CA ASN A 112 3.10 3.69 12.86
C ASN A 112 2.67 3.16 14.22
N SER A 113 1.71 3.81 14.89
CA SER A 113 1.16 3.35 16.16
C SER A 113 0.26 2.11 16.02
N LEU A 114 -0.42 1.96 14.88
CA LEU A 114 -1.37 0.86 14.62
C LEU A 114 -0.68 -0.42 14.11
N LEU A 115 0.47 -0.29 13.44
CA LEU A 115 1.23 -1.42 12.92
C LEU A 115 2.15 -2.02 13.99
N PHE A 116 1.56 -2.75 14.95
CA PHE A 116 2.31 -3.48 15.99
C PHE A 116 3.12 -4.66 15.43
N ILE A 117 2.70 -5.20 14.29
CA ILE A 117 3.47 -6.12 13.46
C ILE A 117 3.72 -5.42 12.13
N ARG A 118 4.95 -4.95 11.95
CA ARG A 118 5.41 -4.60 10.60
C ARG A 118 5.61 -5.94 9.88
N PRO A 119 5.13 -6.10 8.63
CA PRO A 119 5.58 -7.23 7.83
C PRO A 119 7.12 -7.23 7.90
N THR A 120 7.70 -8.33 8.39
CA THR A 120 9.15 -8.52 8.36
C THR A 120 9.54 -8.26 6.91
N PRO A 121 10.29 -7.18 6.61
CA PRO A 121 10.44 -6.76 5.23
C PRO A 121 11.06 -7.94 4.49
N PRO A 122 10.40 -8.54 3.49
CA PRO A 122 11.06 -9.53 2.67
C PRO A 122 11.83 -8.77 1.59
N PHE A 123 12.57 -7.70 1.93
CA PHE A 123 13.34 -6.95 0.95
C PHE A 123 14.46 -6.22 1.69
N VAL A 124 15.71 -6.61 1.40
CA VAL A 124 16.76 -5.62 1.16
C VAL A 124 16.13 -4.54 0.30
N GLU A 125 16.31 -3.24 0.57
CA GLU A 125 15.82 -2.19 -0.35
C GLU A 125 16.31 -2.49 -1.78
N GLU A 126 15.54 -3.23 -2.57
CA GLU A 126 15.65 -3.22 -4.01
C GLU A 126 15.05 -1.89 -4.39
N ARG A 127 15.91 -0.87 -4.35
CA ARG A 127 15.63 0.41 -4.98
C ARG A 127 15.44 0.07 -6.46
N ALA A 128 14.19 -0.06 -6.89
CA ALA A 128 13.88 0.19 -8.28
C ALA A 128 14.36 1.61 -8.54
N LEU A 129 15.53 1.74 -9.18
CA LEU A 129 16.13 3.03 -9.46
C LEU A 129 15.34 3.66 -10.60
N TYR A 130 14.23 4.29 -10.25
CA TYR A 130 13.43 5.05 -11.20
C TYR A 130 14.22 6.29 -11.61
N VAL A 131 14.61 6.32 -12.86
CA VAL A 131 15.21 7.49 -13.49
C VAL A 131 14.18 8.10 -14.42
N SER A 132 13.80 9.35 -14.15
CA SER A 132 12.80 10.09 -14.93
C SER A 132 13.40 11.28 -15.68
N THR A 133 14.70 11.56 -15.49
CA THR A 133 15.40 12.69 -16.10
C THR A 133 16.79 12.29 -16.61
N ASN A 134 17.24 12.96 -17.68
CA ASN A 134 18.58 12.73 -18.25
C ASN A 134 19.71 13.07 -17.26
N GLU A 135 19.49 13.94 -16.28
CA GLU A 135 20.50 14.24 -15.25
C GLU A 135 20.64 13.13 -14.22
N GLN A 136 19.51 12.56 -13.77
CA GLN A 136 19.51 11.39 -12.87
C GLN A 136 20.12 10.17 -13.56
N ALA A 137 19.77 9.98 -14.83
CA ALA A 137 20.29 8.94 -15.71
C ALA A 137 21.81 8.91 -15.84
N ARG A 138 22.44 10.08 -15.88
CA ARG A 138 23.90 10.21 -16.06
C ARG A 138 24.69 9.84 -14.81
N LYS A 139 24.03 9.80 -13.66
CA LYS A 139 24.63 9.53 -12.34
C LYS A 139 24.13 8.20 -11.78
N LEU A 140 23.41 7.42 -12.58
CA LEU A 140 22.83 6.16 -12.15
C LEU A 140 23.88 5.06 -12.23
N ASP A 141 24.11 4.38 -11.13
CA ASP A 141 24.83 3.11 -11.10
C ASP A 141 23.79 1.98 -11.03
N MET A 142 23.77 1.09 -12.03
CA MET A 142 22.85 -0.05 -12.07
C MET A 142 23.50 -1.34 -11.54
N GLY A 143 24.76 -1.27 -11.06
CA GLY A 143 25.48 -2.39 -10.45
C GLY A 143 25.94 -3.50 -11.43
N ASP A 144 26.54 -4.55 -10.86
CA ASP A 144 27.35 -5.56 -11.58
C ASP A 144 26.63 -6.88 -11.87
N GLY A 145 25.30 -6.94 -11.70
CA GLY A 145 24.58 -8.21 -11.67
C GLY A 145 23.30 -8.19 -12.47
N ASP A 146 22.21 -7.91 -11.76
CA ASP A 146 20.87 -8.10 -12.26
C ASP A 146 20.16 -6.75 -12.37
N PHE A 147 19.64 -6.46 -13.56
CA PHE A 147 18.89 -5.24 -13.79
C PHE A 147 17.78 -5.45 -14.81
N THR A 148 16.73 -4.66 -14.67
CA THR A 148 15.65 -4.57 -15.66
C THR A 148 15.53 -3.15 -16.15
N VAL A 149 15.50 -2.99 -17.48
CA VAL A 149 15.19 -1.73 -18.16
C VAL A 149 13.78 -1.84 -18.71
N LEU A 150 12.95 -0.85 -18.41
CA LEU A 150 11.62 -0.68 -19.00
C LEU A 150 11.59 0.66 -19.73
N ALA A 151 11.28 0.63 -21.02
CA ALA A 151 11.15 1.83 -21.85
C ALA A 151 9.80 1.82 -22.56
N LEU A 152 8.98 2.82 -22.29
CA LEU A 152 7.78 3.10 -23.07
C LEU A 152 8.18 4.00 -24.25
N VAL A 153 8.02 3.49 -25.47
CA VAL A 153 8.43 4.18 -26.70
C VAL A 153 7.22 4.46 -27.58
N SER A 154 7.21 5.62 -28.23
CA SER A 154 6.23 5.95 -29.27
C SER A 154 6.96 6.43 -30.53
N GLY A 155 6.52 5.93 -31.70
CA GLY A 155 7.14 6.19 -33.00
C GLY A 155 8.33 5.29 -33.35
N THR A 156 8.81 5.41 -34.59
CA THR A 156 9.79 4.49 -35.23
C THR A 156 11.15 5.13 -35.51
N ARG A 157 11.39 6.35 -35.02
CA ARG A 157 12.71 6.99 -35.18
C ARG A 157 13.70 6.19 -34.35
N GLY A 158 14.68 5.59 -35.01
CA GLY A 158 15.70 4.75 -34.39
C GLY A 158 16.36 5.50 -33.24
N ASN A 159 16.11 5.04 -32.02
CA ASN A 159 16.54 5.72 -30.81
C ASN A 159 17.37 4.75 -29.97
N ILE A 160 18.44 5.30 -29.38
CA ILE A 160 19.23 4.63 -28.38
C ILE A 160 18.48 4.80 -27.06
N LEU A 161 18.01 3.69 -26.48
CA LEU A 161 17.33 3.67 -25.19
C LEU A 161 18.31 3.75 -24.04
N LEU A 162 19.47 3.10 -24.20
CA LEU A 162 20.48 3.03 -23.15
C LEU A 162 21.85 2.88 -23.79
N LYS A 163 22.87 3.59 -23.28
CA LYS A 163 24.25 3.46 -23.76
C LYS A 163 25.29 3.80 -22.68
N SER A 164 26.13 2.84 -22.31
CA SER A 164 27.14 3.05 -21.26
C SER A 164 28.39 3.84 -21.68
N THR A 165 28.55 4.27 -22.94
CA THR A 165 29.74 5.01 -23.41
C THR A 165 29.46 6.41 -23.97
N PRO A 166 30.46 7.33 -23.92
CA PRO A 166 30.38 8.65 -24.56
C PRO A 166 30.11 8.55 -26.07
N LEU A 167 29.69 9.67 -26.68
CA LEU A 167 29.38 9.75 -28.11
C LEU A 167 30.57 9.34 -29.02
N GLU A 168 31.80 9.52 -28.57
CA GLU A 168 33.02 9.12 -29.30
C GLU A 168 33.35 7.62 -29.15
N GLY A 169 32.67 6.80 -29.94
CA GLY A 169 33.06 5.42 -30.26
C GLY A 169 32.56 4.34 -29.30
N PHE A 170 32.27 3.16 -29.86
CA PHE A 170 31.86 1.96 -29.13
C PHE A 170 33.10 1.13 -28.75
N ARG A 171 33.48 1.15 -27.47
CA ARG A 171 34.66 0.46 -26.92
C ARG A 171 34.30 -0.92 -26.37
N HIS A 172 35.30 -1.77 -26.14
CA HIS A 172 35.10 -3.02 -25.39
C HIS A 172 34.49 -2.72 -24.02
N GLY A 173 33.39 -3.37 -23.68
CA GLY A 173 32.62 -3.12 -22.46
C GLY A 173 31.48 -2.10 -22.58
N SER A 174 31.32 -1.45 -23.72
CA SER A 174 30.13 -0.62 -23.98
C SER A 174 28.89 -1.48 -23.98
N MET A 175 27.81 -1.02 -23.36
CA MET A 175 26.50 -1.64 -23.45
C MET A 175 25.56 -0.69 -24.15
N GLN A 176 24.73 -1.19 -25.04
CA GLN A 176 23.72 -0.40 -25.72
C GLN A 176 22.43 -1.19 -25.91
N LEU A 177 21.32 -0.57 -25.57
CA LEU A 177 19.98 -1.00 -26.00
C LEU A 177 19.46 0.05 -26.97
N SER A 178 19.12 -0.37 -28.18
CA SER A 178 18.55 0.49 -29.21
C SER A 178 17.41 -0.22 -29.91
N PHE A 179 16.49 0.57 -30.45
CA PHE A 179 15.42 0.05 -31.30
C PHE A 179 15.29 0.92 -32.54
N ASP A 180 14.79 0.33 -33.61
CA ASP A 180 14.32 1.00 -34.81
C ASP A 180 12.94 0.46 -35.20
N LYS A 181 12.46 0.80 -36.40
CA LYS A 181 11.15 0.36 -36.89
C LYS A 181 10.99 -1.17 -36.97
N GLN A 182 12.07 -1.88 -37.20
CA GLN A 182 12.09 -3.30 -37.54
C GLN A 182 12.93 -4.13 -36.57
N SER A 183 13.68 -3.51 -35.67
CA SER A 183 14.61 -4.22 -34.82
C SER A 183 14.70 -3.67 -33.40
N ILE A 184 15.02 -4.59 -32.48
CA ILE A 184 15.52 -4.28 -31.14
C ILE A 184 16.90 -4.94 -31.03
N THR A 185 17.89 -4.15 -30.64
CA THR A 185 19.27 -4.60 -30.51
C THR A 185 19.80 -4.30 -29.12
N TYR A 186 20.26 -5.35 -28.44
CA TYR A 186 21.04 -5.25 -27.22
C TYR A 186 22.48 -5.69 -27.49
N GLN A 187 23.45 -4.82 -27.27
CA GLN A 187 24.85 -5.04 -27.63
C GLN A 187 25.78 -4.83 -26.42
N ILE A 188 26.78 -5.70 -26.26
CA ILE A 188 27.86 -5.63 -25.26
C ILE A 188 29.20 -5.66 -25.99
N GLY A 189 29.82 -4.51 -26.17
CA GLY A 189 31.06 -4.35 -26.92
C GLY A 189 30.90 -4.69 -28.41
N PRO A 190 31.96 -4.53 -29.21
CA PRO A 190 31.87 -4.70 -30.67
C PRO A 190 31.50 -6.12 -31.12
N GLU A 191 31.62 -7.12 -30.25
CA GLU A 191 31.59 -8.54 -30.62
C GLU A 191 30.31 -9.28 -30.19
N ARG A 192 29.53 -8.76 -29.24
CA ARG A 192 28.37 -9.47 -28.70
C ARG A 192 27.09 -8.66 -28.88
N GLN A 193 26.13 -9.22 -29.59
CA GLN A 193 24.81 -8.61 -29.77
C GLN A 193 23.69 -9.65 -29.76
N ILE A 194 22.53 -9.23 -29.27
CA ILE A 194 21.22 -9.86 -29.49
C ILE A 194 20.46 -8.88 -30.37
N MET A 195 20.12 -9.29 -31.58
CA MET A 195 19.36 -8.50 -32.53
C MET A 195 18.10 -9.28 -32.89
N ILE A 196 16.95 -8.66 -32.65
CA ILE A 196 15.66 -9.17 -33.09
C ILE A 196 15.26 -8.32 -34.28
N GLU A 197 15.05 -8.94 -35.43
CA GLU A 197 14.62 -8.30 -36.67
C GLU A 197 13.14 -8.61 -36.95
N ASP A 198 12.62 -8.09 -38.08
CA ASP A 198 11.25 -8.32 -38.55
C ASP A 198 10.15 -7.92 -37.55
N LEU A 199 10.42 -6.90 -36.72
CA LEU A 199 9.41 -6.28 -35.87
C LEU A 199 8.56 -5.28 -36.68
N ASP A 200 7.33 -5.09 -36.26
CA ASP A 200 6.41 -4.10 -36.85
C ASP A 200 5.89 -3.19 -35.73
N PHE A 201 6.69 -2.19 -35.39
CA PHE A 201 6.30 -1.17 -34.42
C PHE A 201 5.22 -0.27 -35.01
N ASP A 202 4.06 -0.21 -34.36
CA ASP A 202 2.99 0.70 -34.74
C ASP A 202 3.34 2.12 -34.30
N GLU A 203 3.54 3.02 -35.26
CA GLU A 203 3.95 4.40 -35.00
C GLU A 203 2.92 5.20 -34.22
N ASN A 204 1.65 4.76 -34.24
CA ASN A 204 0.54 5.44 -33.58
C ASN A 204 0.34 4.99 -32.13
N ASN A 205 0.96 3.89 -31.71
CA ASN A 205 0.78 3.30 -30.40
C ASN A 205 2.08 3.32 -29.60
N ALA A 206 1.93 3.34 -28.28
CA ALA A 206 3.07 3.20 -27.38
C ALA A 206 3.38 1.72 -27.18
N HIS A 207 4.65 1.37 -27.31
CA HIS A 207 5.15 0.01 -27.09
C HIS A 207 6.05 -0.03 -25.87
N LEU A 208 5.94 -1.09 -25.07
CA LEU A 208 6.80 -1.33 -23.92
C LEU A 208 7.91 -2.29 -24.31
N ILE A 209 9.14 -1.77 -24.36
CA ILE A 209 10.34 -2.58 -24.51
C ILE A 209 10.92 -2.87 -23.14
N ALA A 210 11.16 -4.15 -22.85
CA ALA A 210 11.84 -4.56 -21.62
C ALA A 210 13.12 -5.35 -21.93
N LEU A 211 14.20 -5.02 -21.23
CA LEU A 211 15.41 -5.83 -21.15
C LEU A 211 15.56 -6.29 -19.71
N ASN A 212 15.53 -7.60 -19.48
CA ASN A 212 15.86 -8.20 -18.19
C ASN A 212 17.20 -8.90 -18.30
N VAL A 213 18.19 -8.47 -17.52
CA VAL A 213 19.45 -9.17 -17.33
C VAL A 213 19.44 -9.73 -15.92
N GLN A 214 19.38 -11.04 -15.77
CA GLN A 214 19.37 -11.72 -14.48
C GLN A 214 20.13 -13.05 -14.58
N ASP A 215 20.94 -13.41 -13.57
CA ASP A 215 21.69 -14.68 -13.54
C ASP A 215 22.51 -14.91 -14.82
N HIS A 216 23.18 -13.86 -15.27
CA HIS A 216 23.93 -13.82 -16.54
C HIS A 216 23.11 -14.10 -17.81
N ARG A 217 21.78 -14.00 -17.77
CA ARG A 217 20.90 -14.19 -18.92
C ARG A 217 20.25 -12.87 -19.30
N ALA A 218 20.34 -12.49 -20.58
CA ALA A 218 19.62 -11.34 -21.12
C ALA A 218 18.36 -11.81 -21.85
N SER A 219 17.21 -11.25 -21.48
CA SER A 219 15.92 -11.53 -22.10
C SER A 219 15.26 -10.22 -22.54
N ILE A 220 14.78 -10.19 -23.78
CA ILE A 220 14.16 -9.01 -24.39
C ILE A 220 12.68 -9.30 -24.58
N PHE A 221 11.84 -8.35 -24.18
CA PHE A 221 10.39 -8.41 -24.31
C PHE A 221 9.86 -7.18 -25.06
N LEU A 222 8.77 -7.39 -25.79
CA LEU A 222 7.96 -6.34 -26.41
C LEU A 222 6.51 -6.55 -26.01
N ASP A 223 5.90 -5.54 -25.39
CA ASP A 223 4.50 -5.57 -24.92
C ASP A 223 4.18 -6.81 -24.07
N GLY A 224 5.14 -7.21 -23.22
CA GLY A 224 5.03 -8.37 -22.35
C GLY A 224 5.33 -9.72 -23.01
N ARG A 225 5.55 -9.76 -24.33
CA ARG A 225 5.95 -10.98 -25.05
C ARG A 225 7.46 -11.14 -25.08
N LEU A 226 7.96 -12.31 -24.68
CA LEU A 226 9.38 -12.66 -24.82
C LEU A 226 9.75 -12.79 -26.31
N LEU A 227 10.76 -12.04 -26.75
CA LEU A 227 11.30 -12.09 -28.12
C LEU A 227 12.58 -12.91 -28.19
N ALA A 228 13.50 -12.70 -27.25
CA ALA A 228 14.78 -13.42 -27.21
C ALA A 228 15.23 -13.64 -25.76
N SER A 229 15.94 -14.74 -25.51
CA SER A 229 16.59 -15.01 -24.23
C SER A 229 17.91 -15.74 -24.48
N VAL A 230 19.02 -15.13 -24.05
CA VAL A 230 20.38 -15.63 -24.29
C VAL A 230 21.12 -15.74 -22.97
N ALA A 231 21.64 -16.93 -22.69
CA ALA A 231 22.46 -17.21 -21.51
C ALA A 231 23.90 -16.69 -21.67
N ASN A 232 24.59 -16.49 -20.55
CA ASN A 232 25.94 -15.92 -20.48
C ASN A 232 26.06 -14.54 -21.15
N PHE A 233 24.96 -13.80 -21.27
CA PHE A 233 24.85 -12.51 -21.95
C PHE A 233 24.74 -11.37 -20.93
N SER A 234 25.76 -11.27 -20.08
CA SER A 234 25.96 -10.18 -19.14
C SER A 234 27.45 -9.84 -19.10
N LYS A 235 27.80 -8.70 -18.49
CA LYS A 235 29.18 -8.35 -18.22
C LYS A 235 29.29 -7.88 -16.77
N PRO A 236 30.10 -8.54 -15.92
CA PRO A 236 30.45 -7.98 -14.62
C PRO A 236 31.36 -6.77 -14.83
N ASP A 237 31.10 -5.67 -14.12
CA ASP A 237 32.00 -4.53 -14.13
C ASP A 237 33.23 -4.83 -13.27
N SER A 238 34.41 -4.54 -13.79
CA SER A 238 35.66 -4.60 -13.03
C SER A 238 36.10 -3.23 -12.53
N ASP A 239 35.45 -2.15 -12.97
CA ASP A 239 35.98 -0.78 -12.90
C ASP A 239 34.96 0.28 -12.46
N ASN A 240 33.94 -0.09 -11.68
CA ASN A 240 33.11 0.83 -10.89
C ASN A 240 32.43 1.95 -11.73
N ASN A 241 31.84 1.58 -12.87
CA ASN A 241 31.31 2.51 -13.87
C ASN A 241 29.80 2.75 -13.75
N LEU A 242 29.47 4.04 -13.78
CA LEU A 242 28.13 4.61 -13.86
C LEU A 242 27.53 4.38 -15.26
N PHE A 243 26.35 3.77 -15.29
CA PHE A 243 25.50 3.73 -16.47
C PHE A 243 25.11 5.16 -16.86
N LYS A 244 25.11 5.46 -18.17
CA LYS A 244 24.53 6.70 -18.69
C LYS A 244 23.31 6.33 -19.53
N VAL A 245 22.12 6.67 -19.06
CA VAL A 245 20.96 6.71 -19.96
C VAL A 245 21.06 8.06 -20.71
N GLY A 246 21.03 8.00 -22.04
CA GLY A 246 21.25 9.15 -22.93
C GLY A 246 20.06 10.10 -22.96
#